data_AF-A0A8C8B789-F1
#
_entry.id   AF-A0A8C8B789-F1
#
_cell.length_a   1.000
_cell.length_b   1.000
_cell.length_c   1.000
_cell.angle_alpha   90.00
_cell.angle_beta   90.00
_cell.angle_gamma   90.00
#
_symmetry.space_group_name_H-M   'P 1'
#
loop_
_entity.id
_entity.type
_entity.pdbx_description
1 polymer ?
#
loop_
_entity_poly.entity_id
_entity_poly.type
_entity_poly.pdbx_seq_one_letter_code
_entity_poly.pdbx_strand_id
1 'polypeptide(L)' 'MAQWQEVQSLANAYLEQVHQLYAGAALPMAVRQCLAAWIEDQNW' A
#
# COMPACT_ATOMS: atom_id res chain seq x y z
N MET A 1 12.55 6.41 2.93
CA MET A 1 11.15 6.80 2.64
C MET A 1 10.33 5.53 2.64
N ALA A 2 9.05 5.60 3.00
CA ALA A 2 8.23 4.40 2.99
C ALA A 2 7.99 3.95 1.54
N GLN A 3 8.12 2.65 1.25
CA GLN A 3 7.83 2.05 -0.05
C GLN A 3 6.43 2.45 -0.55
N TRP A 4 5.48 2.60 0.36
CA TRP A 4 4.13 3.08 0.03
C TRP A 4 4.10 4.43 -0.70
N GLN A 5 5.01 5.34 -0.41
CA GLN A 5 5.09 6.63 -1.11
C GLN A 5 5.52 6.46 -2.57
N GLU A 6 6.39 5.49 -2.85
CA GLU A 6 6.79 5.14 -4.22
C GLU A 6 5.64 4.46 -4.97
N VAL A 7 4.84 3.64 -4.29
CA VAL A 7 3.63 3.05 -4.88
C VAL A 7 2.63 4.14 -5.26
N GLN A 8 2.46 5.18 -4.43
CA GLN A 8 1.55 6.29 -4.73
C GLN A 8 2.02 7.18 -5.90
N SER A 9 3.30 7.15 -6.28
CA SER A 9 3.81 7.91 -7.43
C SER A 9 3.74 7.14 -8.75
N LEU A 10 3.26 5.89 -8.74
CA LEU A 10 3.06 5.10 -9.94
C LEU A 10 1.97 5.69 -10.85
N ALA A 11 2.02 5.33 -12.13
CA ALA A 11 0.97 5.67 -13.06
C ALA A 11 -0.39 5.07 -12.62
N ASN A 12 -1.48 5.75 -12.97
CA ASN A 12 -2.83 5.41 -12.51
C ASN A 12 -3.23 3.95 -12.83
N ALA A 13 -2.76 3.41 -13.96
CA ALA A 13 -2.99 2.01 -14.35
C ALA A 13 -2.42 0.99 -13.34
N TYR A 14 -1.34 1.33 -12.64
CA TYR A 14 -0.77 0.49 -11.58
C TYR A 14 -1.46 0.73 -10.23
N LEU A 15 -1.89 1.97 -9.96
CA LEU A 15 -2.67 2.27 -8.76
C LEU A 15 -3.98 1.48 -8.73
N GLU A 16 -4.68 1.35 -9.87
CA GLU A 16 -5.88 0.51 -9.96
C GLU A 16 -5.61 -0.95 -9.58
N GLN A 17 -4.48 -1.52 -10.01
CA GLN A 17 -4.08 -2.88 -9.63
C GLN A 17 -3.82 -3.00 -8.13
N VAL A 18 -3.17 -2.00 -7.54
CA VAL A 18 -2.98 -1.93 -6.09
C VAL A 18 -4.33 -1.84 -5.37
N HIS A 19 -5.27 -1.01 -5.84
CA HIS A 19 -6.63 -0.96 -5.29
C HIS A 19 -7.35 -2.31 -5.35
N GLN A 20 -7.23 -3.03 -6.46
CA GLN A 20 -7.79 -4.38 -6.60
C GLN A 20 -7.17 -5.38 -5.62
N LEU A 21 -5.85 -5.29 -5.37
CA LEU A 21 -5.16 -6.12 -4.38
C LEU A 21 -5.77 -5.96 -2.97
N TYR A 22 -6.14 -4.73 -2.60
CA TYR A 22 -6.76 -4.42 -1.31
C TYR A 22 -8.27 -4.63 -1.27
N ALA A 23 -8.95 -4.82 -2.41
CA ALA A 23 -10.40 -5.00 -2.47
C ALA A 23 -10.88 -6.31 -1.82
N GLY A 24 -10.06 -7.35 -1.86
CA GLY A 24 -10.34 -8.65 -1.21
C GLY A 24 -9.49 -8.93 0.03
N ALA A 25 -8.65 -7.97 0.45
CA ALA A 25 -7.73 -8.16 1.56
C ALA A 25 -8.37 -7.82 2.91
N ALA A 26 -7.93 -8.51 3.97
CA ALA A 26 -8.34 -8.20 5.33
C ALA A 26 -7.75 -6.87 5.85
N LEU A 27 -6.67 -6.39 5.23
CA LEU A 27 -6.01 -5.12 5.60
C LEU A 27 -6.58 -3.98 4.74
N PRO A 28 -7.21 -2.95 5.32
CA PRO A 28 -7.68 -1.80 4.56
C PRO A 28 -6.50 -0.94 4.06
N MET A 29 -6.63 -0.39 2.86
CA MET A 29 -5.61 0.49 2.27
C MET A 29 -5.31 1.72 3.14
N ALA A 30 -6.31 2.27 3.85
CA ALA A 30 -6.11 3.37 4.79
C ALA A 30 -5.16 2.98 5.93
N VAL A 31 -5.25 1.74 6.43
CA VAL A 31 -4.34 1.22 7.47
C VAL A 31 -2.94 1.04 6.89
N ARG A 32 -2.82 0.51 5.65
CA ARG A 32 -1.53 0.41 4.94
C ARG A 32 -0.84 1.77 4.81
N GLN A 33 -1.60 2.83 4.57
CA GLN A 33 -1.08 4.19 4.44
C GLN A 33 -0.67 4.79 5.78
N CYS A 34 -1.53 4.73 6.79
CA CYS A 34 -1.25 5.30 8.11
C CYS A 34 -0.07 4.62 8.82
N LEU A 35 0.07 3.31 8.62
CA LEU A 35 1.12 2.50 9.25
C LEU A 35 2.22 2.11 8.26
N ALA A 36 2.39 2.83 7.15
CA ALA A 36 3.28 2.41 6.07
C ALA A 36 4.69 2.09 6.54
N ALA A 37 5.31 3.01 7.29
CA ALA A 37 6.65 2.81 7.83
C ALA A 37 6.72 1.66 8.85
N TRP A 38 5.69 1.49 9.69
CA TRP A 38 5.66 0.43 10.70
C TRP A 38 5.49 -0.95 10.06
N ILE A 39 4.58 -1.09 9.10
CA ILE A 39 4.34 -2.33 8.34
C ILE A 39 5.61 -2.73 7.58
N GLU A 40 6.30 -1.76 6.97
CA GLU A 40 7.51 -2.02 6.19
C GLU A 40 8.74 -2.37 7.05
N ASP A 41 8.71 -2.07 8.34
CA ASP A 41 9.78 -2.40 9.30
C ASP A 41 9.60 -3.78 9.97
N GLN A 42 8.44 -4.44 9.76
CA GLN A 42 8.21 -5.78 10.29
C GLN A 42 8.83 -6.86 9.39
N ASN A 43 9.18 -8.00 9.98
CA ASN A 43 9.69 -9.18 9.26
C ASN A 43 8.54 -10.16 9.00
N TRP A 44 7.67 -9.82 8.04
CA TRP A 44 6.50 -10.61 7.61
C TRP A 44 6.88 -11.87 6.84
#